data_AF-A0A944FR86-F1
#
_entry.id   AF-A0A944FR86-F1
#
_cell.length_a   1.000
_cell.length_b   1.000
_cell.length_c   1.000
_cell.angle_alpha   90.00
_cell.angle_beta   90.00
_cell.angle_gamma   90.00
#
_symmetry.space_group_name_H-M   'P 1'
#
loop_
_entity.id
_entity.type
_entity.pdbx_description
1 polymer ?
#
loop_
_entity_poly.entity_id
_entity_poly.type
_entity_poly.pdbx_seq_one_letter_code
_entity_poly.pdbx_strand_id
1 'polypeptide(L)'
;MKKIIYFAIGAVVAMTLAASCTKESEGLTRITYYPVLELEGETTMLVDKGSSFNEPGYTATLNGEDVSADVKIESNVNTSKSGIYSVVYSIVNSDGFSSVAKRTVIVFDFEDPVEGIYTVDPSSYRLYNGAQLAFGRAFQIYVLANGDGTYLVDDILGGWYCQRAGYGTDYAMQATISISGGSVNLINSYIPGWGDSLVDWADGSFADGTLSYTAVYVSGMEFHITMSK
;
A
#
# COMPACT_ATOMS: atom_id res chain seq x y z
N MET A 1 23.53 -34.99 70.32
CA MET A 1 23.19 -35.16 68.90
C MET A 1 22.11 -34.17 68.43
N LYS A 2 20.93 -34.10 69.06
CA LYS A 2 19.84 -33.16 68.67
C LYS A 2 20.24 -31.67 68.62
N LYS A 3 21.05 -31.18 69.58
CA LYS A 3 21.52 -29.77 69.62
C LYS A 3 22.42 -29.37 68.43
N ILE A 4 23.23 -30.29 67.91
CA ILE A 4 24.11 -30.04 66.76
C ILE A 4 23.29 -29.99 65.46
N ILE A 5 22.24 -30.82 65.37
CA ILE A 5 21.30 -30.83 64.23
C ILE A 5 20.52 -29.51 64.14
N TYR A 6 20.04 -28.96 65.26
CA TYR A 6 19.36 -27.65 65.24
C TYR A 6 20.29 -26.49 64.87
N PHE A 7 21.56 -26.55 65.26
CA PHE A 7 22.55 -25.53 64.88
C PHE A 7 22.91 -25.61 63.39
N ALA A 8 23.05 -26.82 62.85
CA ALA A 8 23.28 -27.05 61.42
C ALA A 8 22.08 -26.63 60.57
N ILE A 9 20.85 -26.93 61.00
CA ILE A 9 19.62 -26.47 60.31
C ILE A 9 19.50 -24.94 60.37
N GLY A 10 19.78 -24.32 61.52
CA GLY A 10 19.79 -22.86 61.67
C GLY A 10 20.82 -22.17 60.77
N ALA A 11 22.02 -22.74 60.65
CA ALA A 11 23.09 -22.23 59.80
C ALA A 11 22.76 -22.36 58.29
N VAL A 12 22.16 -23.49 57.88
CA VAL A 12 21.72 -23.69 56.48
C VAL A 12 20.57 -22.75 56.12
N VAL A 13 19.58 -22.57 57.01
CA VAL A 13 18.48 -21.61 56.80
C VAL A 13 18.99 -20.17 56.72
N ALA A 14 19.94 -19.78 57.57
CA ALA A 14 20.57 -18.46 57.53
C ALA A 14 21.40 -18.23 56.24
N MET A 15 22.12 -19.25 55.75
CA MET A 15 22.84 -19.18 54.48
C MET A 15 21.90 -19.11 53.27
N THR A 16 20.77 -19.83 53.28
CA THR A 16 19.78 -19.76 52.19
C THR A 16 19.01 -18.43 52.16
N LEU A 17 18.78 -17.79 53.31
CA LEU A 17 18.13 -16.47 53.37
C LEU A 17 19.05 -15.33 52.88
N ALA A 18 20.37 -15.49 53.03
CA ALA A 18 21.35 -14.50 52.54
C ALA A 18 21.54 -14.53 51.00
N ALA A 19 21.19 -15.64 50.34
CA ALA A 19 21.28 -15.78 48.88
C ALA A 19 20.03 -15.30 48.12
N SER A 20 18.95 -14.94 48.83
CA SER A 20 17.67 -14.54 48.23
C SER A 20 17.59 -13.04 47.87
N CYS A 21 18.65 -12.26 48.13
CA CYS A 21 18.69 -10.82 47.88
C CYS A 21 19.82 -10.45 46.91
N THR A 22 19.77 -10.95 45.67
CA THR A 22 20.52 -10.35 44.56
C THR A 22 19.55 -9.56 43.69
N LYS A 23 19.89 -8.29 43.41
CA LYS A 23 19.11 -7.36 42.57
C LYS A 23 19.31 -7.69 41.08
N GLU A 24 19.23 -8.96 40.70
CA GLU A 24 19.55 -9.45 39.36
C GLU A 24 18.63 -8.91 38.25
N SER A 25 17.46 -8.37 38.61
CA SER A 25 16.50 -7.81 37.66
C SER A 25 16.50 -6.28 37.57
N GLU A 26 17.37 -5.57 38.31
CA GLU A 26 17.41 -4.11 38.25
C GLU A 26 18.05 -3.63 36.94
N GLY A 27 17.39 -2.66 36.28
CA GLY A 27 17.92 -2.03 35.06
C GLY A 27 17.73 -2.82 33.76
N LEU A 28 16.99 -3.93 33.77
CA LEU A 28 16.68 -4.70 32.56
C LEU A 28 15.79 -3.96 31.56
N THR A 29 15.05 -2.95 32.01
CA THR A 29 14.17 -2.12 31.17
C THR A 29 14.70 -0.70 31.09
N ARG A 30 14.66 -0.11 29.90
CA ARG A 30 14.95 1.31 29.66
C ARG A 30 13.80 1.97 28.91
N ILE A 31 13.64 3.28 29.11
CA ILE A 31 12.75 4.09 28.29
C ILE A 31 13.42 4.28 26.94
N THR A 32 12.64 4.07 25.86
CA THR A 32 13.04 4.44 24.51
C THR A 32 12.00 5.40 23.95
N TYR A 33 12.47 6.42 23.24
CA TYR A 33 11.62 7.41 22.60
C TYR A 33 11.56 7.09 21.12
N TYR A 34 10.37 6.86 20.59
CA TYR A 34 10.18 6.62 19.17
C TYR A 34 10.22 7.96 18.42
N PRO A 35 10.86 8.02 17.24
CA PRO A 35 10.75 9.21 16.41
C PRO A 35 9.32 9.33 15.88
N VAL A 36 8.78 10.55 15.90
CA VAL A 36 7.51 10.89 15.27
C VAL A 36 7.84 11.58 13.94
N LEU A 37 7.34 11.05 12.83
CA LEU A 37 7.61 11.55 11.48
C LEU A 37 6.27 11.89 10.84
N GLU A 38 6.11 13.13 10.38
CA GLU A 38 4.88 13.64 9.79
C GLU A 38 5.20 14.28 8.44
N LEU A 39 4.43 13.93 7.41
CA LEU A 39 4.54 14.56 6.09
C LEU A 39 3.73 15.85 6.09
N GLU A 40 4.30 16.91 5.52
CA GLU A 40 3.56 18.14 5.25
C GLU A 40 2.85 17.99 3.90
N GLY A 41 1.58 18.40 3.79
CA GLY A 41 0.81 18.25 2.56
C GLY A 41 0.33 16.83 2.26
N GLU A 42 -0.13 16.60 1.03
CA GLU A 42 -0.81 15.36 0.65
C GLU A 42 0.13 14.13 0.65
N THR A 43 -0.39 12.98 1.03
CA THR A 43 0.32 11.69 0.94
C THR A 43 0.29 11.10 -0.47
N THR A 44 -0.65 11.55 -1.31
CA THR A 44 -0.73 11.21 -2.74
C THR A 44 -0.77 12.49 -3.55
N MET A 45 0.17 12.65 -4.49
CA MET A 45 0.29 13.84 -5.32
C MET A 45 0.17 13.48 -6.79
N LEU A 46 -0.57 14.31 -7.54
CA LEU A 46 -0.66 14.23 -8.99
C LEU A 46 0.30 15.23 -9.61
N VAL A 47 1.09 14.78 -10.57
CA VAL A 47 2.09 15.60 -11.27
C VAL A 47 1.91 15.42 -12.77
N ASP A 48 1.89 16.53 -13.50
CA ASP A 48 1.85 16.51 -14.96
C ASP A 48 3.18 16.02 -15.54
N LYS A 49 3.13 15.22 -16.60
CA LYS A 49 4.31 14.67 -17.25
C LYS A 49 5.21 15.80 -17.77
N GLY A 50 6.49 15.74 -17.42
CA GLY A 50 7.50 16.74 -17.77
C GLY A 50 7.53 17.96 -16.84
N SER A 51 6.55 18.12 -15.96
CA SER A 51 6.56 19.16 -14.93
C SER A 51 7.50 18.82 -13.77
N SER A 52 7.84 19.81 -12.96
CA SER A 52 8.67 19.62 -11.77
C SER A 52 7.86 19.08 -10.59
N PHE A 53 8.38 18.06 -9.91
CA PHE A 53 7.87 17.64 -8.60
C PHE A 53 8.47 18.51 -7.50
N ASN A 54 7.63 19.31 -6.82
CA ASN A 54 8.03 20.12 -5.67
C ASN A 54 7.61 19.41 -4.39
N GLU A 55 8.60 19.04 -3.59
CA GLU A 55 8.38 18.31 -2.35
C GLU A 55 7.75 19.22 -1.28
N PRO A 56 6.56 18.90 -0.76
CA PRO A 56 5.86 19.75 0.21
C PRO A 56 6.56 19.90 1.58
N GLY A 57 7.40 18.94 1.96
CA GLY A 57 8.09 18.93 3.25
C GLY A 57 7.64 17.81 4.18
N TYR A 58 8.30 17.76 5.33
CA TYR A 58 8.10 16.81 6.40
C TYR A 58 8.73 17.34 7.68
N THR A 59 8.26 16.87 8.83
CA THR A 59 8.86 17.14 10.14
C THR A 59 9.13 15.83 10.87
N ALA A 60 10.18 15.81 11.69
CA ALA A 60 10.46 14.71 12.58
C ALA A 60 10.80 15.21 13.99
N THR A 61 10.24 14.59 15.01
CA THR A 61 10.57 14.88 16.40
C THR A 61 11.00 13.63 17.16
N LEU A 62 11.97 13.77 18.05
CA LEU A 62 12.45 12.71 18.92
C LEU A 62 12.58 13.26 20.34
N ASN A 63 11.82 12.71 21.28
CA ASN A 63 11.77 13.20 22.66
C ASN A 63 11.51 14.73 22.78
N GLY A 64 10.68 15.27 21.87
CA GLY A 64 10.32 16.70 21.84
C GLY A 64 11.33 17.61 21.14
N GLU A 65 12.45 17.09 20.64
CA GLU A 65 13.42 17.84 19.85
C GLU A 65 13.20 17.62 18.34
N ASP A 66 13.42 18.65 17.53
CA ASP A 66 13.35 18.58 16.08
C ASP A 66 14.58 17.85 15.53
N VAL A 67 14.33 16.77 14.80
CA VAL A 67 15.33 15.91 14.15
C VAL A 67 15.05 15.76 12.66
N SER A 68 14.34 16.71 12.06
CA SER A 68 13.96 16.68 10.63
C SER A 68 15.16 16.58 9.70
N ALA A 69 16.31 17.16 10.09
CA ALA A 69 17.57 17.07 9.33
C ALA A 69 18.17 15.65 9.27
N ASP A 70 17.78 14.75 10.17
CA ASP A 70 18.27 13.37 10.24
C ASP A 70 17.41 12.39 9.41
N VAL A 71 16.30 12.87 8.84
CA VAL A 71 15.42 12.05 7.99
C VAL A 71 16.14 11.68 6.70
N LYS A 72 16.18 10.38 6.42
CA LYS A 72 16.64 9.86 5.14
C LYS A 72 15.48 9.80 4.16
N ILE A 73 15.68 10.40 2.99
CA ILE A 73 14.72 10.36 1.88
C ILE A 73 15.26 9.46 0.78
N GLU A 74 14.47 8.48 0.38
CA GLU A 74 14.68 7.68 -0.82
C GLU A 74 13.58 8.03 -1.82
N SER A 75 13.95 8.55 -3.00
CA SER A 75 13.01 8.94 -4.05
C SER A 75 13.42 8.33 -5.38
N ASN A 76 12.44 7.73 -6.07
CA ASN A 76 12.59 7.24 -7.44
C ASN A 76 11.72 8.01 -8.44
N VAL A 77 11.20 9.18 -8.05
CA VAL A 77 10.24 9.95 -8.85
C VAL A 77 10.87 10.37 -10.17
N ASN A 78 10.26 9.98 -11.28
CA ASN A 78 10.65 10.39 -12.62
C ASN A 78 9.46 11.03 -13.33
N THR A 79 9.39 12.36 -13.33
CA THR A 79 8.28 13.09 -13.96
C THR A 79 8.30 13.06 -15.48
N SER A 80 9.37 12.58 -16.12
CA SER A 80 9.42 12.43 -17.59
C SER A 80 8.64 11.23 -18.13
N LYS A 81 8.15 10.35 -17.25
CA LYS A 81 7.42 9.14 -17.61
C LYS A 81 6.19 9.01 -16.73
N SER A 82 5.05 8.75 -17.37
CA SER A 82 3.84 8.34 -16.67
C SER A 82 4.11 7.13 -15.77
N GLY A 83 3.54 7.13 -14.58
CA GLY A 83 3.78 6.07 -13.61
C GLY A 83 3.45 6.45 -12.17
N ILE A 84 3.43 5.44 -11.30
CA ILE A 84 3.26 5.59 -9.86
C ILE A 84 4.63 5.42 -9.20
N TYR A 85 5.09 6.49 -8.55
CA TYR A 85 6.38 6.56 -7.87
C TYR A 85 6.19 6.71 -6.36
N SER A 86 7.23 6.40 -5.59
CA SER A 86 7.20 6.52 -4.14
C SER A 86 8.39 7.34 -3.65
N VAL A 87 8.12 8.23 -2.70
CA VAL A 87 9.13 8.84 -1.85
C VAL A 87 9.00 8.22 -0.46
N VAL A 88 10.09 7.66 0.06
CA VAL A 88 10.14 7.00 1.36
C VAL A 88 11.00 7.84 2.30
N TYR A 89 10.41 8.20 3.44
CA TYR A 89 11.05 8.98 4.48
C TYR A 89 11.26 8.05 5.66
N SER A 90 12.48 8.02 6.19
CA SER A 90 12.80 7.15 7.32
C SER A 90 13.76 7.81 8.30
N ILE A 91 13.53 7.56 9.57
CA ILE A 91 14.41 7.96 10.66
C ILE A 91 14.49 6.82 11.66
N VAL A 92 15.67 6.61 12.25
CA VAL A 92 15.94 5.54 13.22
C VAL A 92 16.55 6.17 14.46
N ASN A 93 16.00 5.88 15.64
CA ASN A 93 16.58 6.34 16.90
C ASN A 93 17.86 5.56 17.28
N SER A 94 18.55 6.00 18.32
CA SER A 94 19.76 5.36 18.83
C SER A 94 19.58 3.92 19.31
N ASP A 95 18.35 3.53 19.63
CA ASP A 95 18.00 2.18 20.08
C ASP A 95 17.58 1.24 18.94
N GLY A 96 17.56 1.74 17.70
CA GLY A 96 17.23 0.96 16.49
C GLY A 96 15.76 0.95 16.10
N PHE A 97 14.90 1.71 16.78
CA PHE A 97 13.48 1.86 16.41
C PHE A 97 13.30 2.91 15.32
N SER A 98 12.52 2.58 14.29
CA SER A 98 12.31 3.45 13.14
C SER A 98 10.90 4.04 13.08
N SER A 99 10.78 5.17 12.39
CA SER A 99 9.53 5.70 11.88
C SER A 99 9.66 5.89 10.38
N VAL A 100 8.62 5.52 9.64
CA VAL A 100 8.61 5.52 8.17
C VAL A 100 7.31 6.16 7.69
N ALA A 101 7.45 7.12 6.77
CA ALA A 101 6.34 7.70 6.05
C ALA A 101 6.57 7.52 4.53
N LYS A 102 5.48 7.49 3.76
CA LYS A 102 5.54 7.34 2.31
C LYS A 102 4.64 8.37 1.63
N ARG A 103 5.16 8.97 0.56
CA ARG A 103 4.40 9.80 -0.37
C ARG A 103 4.35 9.09 -1.72
N THR A 104 3.13 8.95 -2.24
CA THR A 104 2.89 8.44 -3.59
C THR A 104 2.84 9.61 -4.56
N VAL A 105 3.62 9.55 -5.63
CA VAL A 105 3.61 10.55 -6.70
C VAL A 105 3.14 9.87 -7.98
N ILE A 106 1.97 10.27 -8.47
CA ILE A 106 1.38 9.73 -9.69
C ILE A 106 1.60 10.74 -10.80
N VAL A 107 2.33 10.32 -11.83
CA VAL A 107 2.62 11.13 -13.01
C VAL A 107 1.68 10.70 -14.13
N PHE A 108 0.92 11.65 -14.66
CA PHE A 108 0.02 11.47 -15.80
C PHE A 108 0.42 12.41 -16.94
N ASP A 109 0.24 11.96 -18.19
CA ASP A 109 0.10 12.87 -19.32
C ASP A 109 -1.35 13.36 -19.40
N PHE A 110 -1.63 14.58 -18.95
CA PHE A 110 -2.99 15.12 -19.01
C PHE A 110 -3.46 15.46 -20.44
N GLU A 111 -2.56 15.46 -21.42
CA GLU A 111 -2.94 15.60 -22.84
C GLU A 111 -3.42 14.27 -23.44
N ASP A 112 -3.12 13.13 -22.82
CA ASP A 112 -3.60 11.83 -23.27
C ASP A 112 -5.08 11.61 -22.84
N PRO A 113 -6.00 11.40 -23.81
CA PRO A 113 -7.43 11.32 -23.52
C PRO A 113 -7.83 10.07 -22.73
N VAL A 114 -6.98 9.06 -22.62
CA VAL A 114 -7.21 7.79 -21.91
C VAL A 114 -6.49 7.77 -20.56
N GLU A 115 -5.35 8.41 -20.42
CA GLU A 115 -4.57 8.40 -19.16
C GLU A 115 -5.22 9.23 -18.04
N GLY A 116 -5.35 8.69 -16.83
CA GLY A 116 -5.85 9.44 -15.68
C GLY A 116 -6.43 8.59 -14.56
N ILE A 117 -7.18 9.26 -13.68
CA ILE A 117 -7.92 8.63 -12.58
C ILE A 117 -9.33 8.36 -13.06
N TYR A 118 -9.78 7.12 -12.93
CA TYR A 118 -11.12 6.68 -13.25
C TYR A 118 -11.90 6.39 -11.96
N THR A 119 -13.16 6.75 -11.97
CA THR A 119 -14.13 6.42 -10.92
C THR A 119 -15.03 5.30 -11.44
N VAL A 120 -14.95 4.14 -10.80
CA VAL A 120 -15.83 2.99 -11.08
C VAL A 120 -17.25 3.33 -10.68
N ASP A 121 -18.19 3.13 -11.59
CA ASP A 121 -19.61 3.36 -11.36
C ASP A 121 -20.12 2.37 -10.28
N PRO A 122 -20.81 2.84 -9.22
CA PRO A 122 -21.35 1.98 -8.16
C PRO A 122 -22.30 0.87 -8.66
N SER A 123 -22.90 1.04 -9.84
CA SER A 123 -23.78 0.08 -10.52
C SER A 123 -23.04 -0.98 -11.31
N SER A 124 -21.72 -0.84 -11.52
CA SER A 124 -20.86 -1.96 -11.93
C SER A 124 -21.10 -3.16 -11.02
N TYR A 125 -20.94 -4.37 -11.53
CA TYR A 125 -21.36 -5.57 -10.82
C TYR A 125 -20.53 -6.80 -11.16
N ARG A 126 -20.56 -7.76 -10.23
CA ARG A 126 -20.07 -9.11 -10.47
C ARG A 126 -21.24 -10.07 -10.65
N LEU A 127 -21.20 -10.91 -11.70
CA LEU A 127 -22.00 -12.12 -11.82
C LEU A 127 -21.20 -13.31 -11.34
N TYR A 128 -21.80 -14.13 -10.47
CA TYR A 128 -21.21 -15.38 -10.03
C TYR A 128 -22.30 -16.38 -9.65
N ASN A 129 -22.27 -17.57 -10.25
CA ASN A 129 -23.28 -18.62 -10.03
C ASN A 129 -24.73 -18.12 -10.17
N GLY A 130 -24.99 -17.27 -11.16
CA GLY A 130 -26.32 -16.68 -11.43
C GLY A 130 -26.73 -15.54 -10.48
N ALA A 131 -25.89 -15.17 -9.51
CA ALA A 131 -26.15 -14.05 -8.61
C ALA A 131 -25.41 -12.79 -9.10
N GLN A 132 -26.14 -11.68 -9.21
CA GLN A 132 -25.60 -10.36 -9.48
C GLN A 132 -25.37 -9.58 -8.19
N LEU A 133 -24.16 -9.07 -8.00
CA LEU A 133 -23.83 -8.21 -6.86
C LEU A 133 -23.16 -6.93 -7.33
N ALA A 134 -23.82 -5.80 -7.11
CA ALA A 134 -23.27 -4.48 -7.41
C ALA A 134 -22.06 -4.14 -6.52
N PHE A 135 -21.19 -3.28 -7.03
CA PHE A 135 -20.06 -2.72 -6.28
C PHE A 135 -20.57 -1.90 -5.10
N GLY A 136 -21.64 -1.12 -5.31
CA GLY A 136 -22.40 -0.43 -4.26
C GLY A 136 -21.78 0.88 -3.76
N ARG A 137 -20.56 1.19 -4.20
CA ARG A 137 -19.89 2.48 -4.01
C ARG A 137 -18.86 2.68 -5.12
N ALA A 138 -18.38 3.92 -5.25
CA ALA A 138 -17.34 4.26 -6.21
C ALA A 138 -15.94 3.86 -5.70
N PHE A 139 -15.07 3.50 -6.64
CA PHE A 139 -13.66 3.18 -6.40
C PHE A 139 -12.79 3.90 -7.41
N GLN A 140 -11.58 4.27 -7.00
CA GLN A 140 -10.63 4.94 -7.89
C GLN A 140 -9.67 3.92 -8.50
N ILE A 141 -9.44 4.06 -9.80
CA ILE A 141 -8.59 3.21 -10.63
C ILE A 141 -7.67 4.12 -11.44
N TYR A 142 -6.40 3.77 -11.55
CA TYR A 142 -5.42 4.52 -12.31
C TYR A 142 -5.19 3.85 -13.66
N VAL A 143 -5.29 4.63 -14.72
CA VAL A 143 -4.96 4.22 -16.09
C VAL A 143 -3.76 5.05 -16.54
N LEU A 144 -2.64 4.39 -16.82
CA LEU A 144 -1.34 5.00 -17.10
C LEU A 144 -0.87 4.66 -18.51
N ALA A 145 -0.37 5.62 -19.27
CA ALA A 145 0.15 5.38 -20.60
C ALA A 145 1.54 4.74 -20.53
N ASN A 146 1.76 3.66 -21.29
CA ASN A 146 3.08 3.02 -21.38
C ASN A 146 4.01 3.71 -22.38
N GLY A 147 3.49 4.64 -23.20
CA GLY A 147 4.23 5.36 -24.23
C GLY A 147 4.39 4.61 -25.56
N ASP A 148 3.74 3.44 -25.70
CA ASP A 148 3.76 2.59 -26.90
C ASP A 148 2.35 2.36 -27.50
N GLY A 149 1.37 3.16 -27.07
CA GLY A 149 -0.04 3.01 -27.46
C GLY A 149 -0.82 2.00 -26.61
N THR A 150 -0.20 1.44 -25.57
CA THR A 150 -0.86 0.62 -24.56
C THR A 150 -0.97 1.35 -23.22
N TYR A 151 -1.87 0.88 -22.36
CA TYR A 151 -2.15 1.46 -21.06
C TYR A 151 -2.09 0.40 -19.97
N LEU A 152 -1.42 0.73 -18.86
CA LEU A 152 -1.51 -0.01 -17.61
C LEU A 152 -2.78 0.44 -16.87
N VAL A 153 -3.61 -0.51 -16.47
CA VAL A 153 -4.71 -0.32 -15.52
C VAL A 153 -4.29 -0.96 -14.20
N ASP A 154 -4.31 -0.21 -13.10
CA ASP A 154 -3.84 -0.68 -11.79
C ASP A 154 -4.71 -1.81 -11.21
N ASP A 155 -6.03 -1.74 -11.40
CA ASP A 155 -6.96 -2.82 -11.09
C ASP A 155 -8.09 -2.94 -12.11
N ILE A 156 -7.93 -3.86 -13.07
CA ILE A 156 -8.95 -4.19 -14.08
C ILE A 156 -10.17 -4.90 -13.47
N LEU A 157 -10.18 -5.28 -12.19
CA LEU A 157 -11.38 -5.75 -11.49
C LEU A 157 -12.13 -4.60 -10.78
N GLY A 158 -11.78 -3.35 -11.07
CA GLY A 158 -12.51 -2.16 -10.62
C GLY A 158 -12.45 -1.92 -9.11
N GLY A 159 -11.44 -2.45 -8.42
CA GLY A 159 -11.30 -2.31 -6.97
C GLY A 159 -12.06 -3.37 -6.17
N TRP A 160 -12.62 -4.40 -6.80
CA TRP A 160 -13.48 -5.38 -6.13
C TRP A 160 -12.79 -6.12 -4.97
N TYR A 161 -11.51 -6.44 -5.09
CA TYR A 161 -10.79 -7.13 -4.01
C TYR A 161 -9.93 -6.18 -3.20
N CYS A 162 -9.09 -5.37 -3.87
CA CYS A 162 -8.15 -4.50 -3.17
C CYS A 162 -8.85 -3.44 -2.31
N GLN A 163 -9.92 -2.82 -2.81
CA GLN A 163 -10.61 -1.69 -2.15
C GLN A 163 -11.97 -2.06 -1.54
N ARG A 164 -12.80 -2.85 -2.23
CA ARG A 164 -14.14 -3.22 -1.75
C ARG A 164 -14.06 -4.26 -0.63
N ALA A 165 -13.36 -5.37 -0.85
CA ALA A 165 -13.12 -6.36 0.20
C ALA A 165 -11.99 -5.94 1.16
N GLY A 166 -11.15 -4.97 0.76
CA GLY A 166 -10.08 -4.43 1.60
C GLY A 166 -8.88 -5.36 1.72
N TYR A 167 -8.64 -6.22 0.73
CA TYR A 167 -7.51 -7.15 0.76
C TYR A 167 -6.15 -6.46 0.53
N GLY A 168 -6.16 -5.21 0.07
CA GLY A 168 -4.95 -4.44 -0.21
C GLY A 168 -4.46 -4.59 -1.65
N THR A 169 -3.44 -3.83 -2.00
CA THR A 169 -2.96 -3.63 -3.38
C THR A 169 -2.39 -4.88 -4.04
N ASP A 170 -1.92 -5.86 -3.26
CA ASP A 170 -1.44 -7.14 -3.82
C ASP A 170 -2.58 -7.92 -4.50
N TYR A 171 -3.83 -7.59 -4.20
CA TYR A 171 -5.04 -8.20 -4.77
C TYR A 171 -5.74 -7.29 -5.80
N ALA A 172 -5.05 -6.24 -6.25
CA ALA A 172 -5.43 -5.49 -7.44
C ALA A 172 -4.98 -6.26 -8.69
N MET A 173 -5.87 -6.40 -9.67
CA MET A 173 -5.53 -7.08 -10.92
C MET A 173 -4.94 -6.09 -11.91
N GLN A 174 -3.62 -5.99 -11.93
CA GLN A 174 -2.91 -5.16 -12.87
C GLN A 174 -3.11 -5.70 -14.29
N ALA A 175 -3.40 -4.84 -15.25
CA ALA A 175 -3.61 -5.26 -16.64
C ALA A 175 -3.01 -4.27 -17.63
N THR A 176 -2.52 -4.79 -18.76
CA THR A 176 -2.20 -3.97 -19.92
C THR A 176 -3.33 -4.07 -20.94
N ILE A 177 -3.83 -2.93 -21.41
CA ILE A 177 -4.85 -2.84 -22.46
C ILE A 177 -4.33 -2.06 -23.66
N SER A 178 -4.92 -2.29 -24.83
CA SER A 178 -4.77 -1.45 -26.02
C SER A 178 -6.12 -0.90 -26.45
N ILE A 179 -6.11 0.30 -27.03
CA ILE A 179 -7.32 0.96 -27.53
C ILE A 179 -7.15 1.27 -29.00
N SER A 180 -8.11 0.84 -29.83
CA SER A 180 -8.12 1.10 -31.26
C SER A 180 -9.54 1.35 -31.75
N GLY A 181 -9.80 2.54 -32.31
CA GLY A 181 -11.13 2.92 -32.81
C GLY A 181 -12.24 2.86 -31.75
N GLY A 182 -11.91 3.11 -30.49
CA GLY A 182 -12.84 3.01 -29.35
C GLY A 182 -13.06 1.58 -28.84
N SER A 183 -12.51 0.56 -29.47
CA SER A 183 -12.49 -0.81 -28.94
C SER A 183 -11.29 -0.99 -27.99
N VAL A 184 -11.53 -1.64 -26.86
CA VAL A 184 -10.52 -1.93 -25.83
C VAL A 184 -10.24 -3.42 -25.81
N ASN A 185 -8.97 -3.78 -25.93
CA ASN A 185 -8.52 -5.16 -25.93
C ASN A 185 -7.54 -5.40 -24.78
N LEU A 186 -7.75 -6.49 -24.05
CA LEU A 186 -6.82 -6.96 -23.03
C LEU A 186 -5.57 -7.56 -23.69
N ILE A 187 -4.39 -7.12 -23.24
CA ILE A 187 -3.10 -7.71 -23.64
C ILE A 187 -2.64 -8.73 -22.60
N ASN A 188 -2.64 -8.33 -21.33
CA ASN A 188 -2.29 -9.20 -20.21
C ASN A 188 -2.98 -8.72 -18.93
N SER A 189 -3.05 -9.60 -17.93
CA SER A 189 -3.49 -9.27 -16.57
C SER A 189 -2.77 -10.16 -15.56
N TYR A 190 -2.61 -9.68 -14.32
CA TYR A 190 -1.98 -10.43 -13.24
C TYR A 190 -2.37 -9.88 -11.86
N ILE A 191 -2.70 -10.76 -10.92
CA ILE A 191 -2.84 -10.47 -9.49
C ILE A 191 -1.62 -11.03 -8.75
N PRO A 192 -0.75 -10.18 -8.17
CA PRO A 192 0.42 -10.63 -7.41
C PRO A 192 0.10 -11.54 -6.22
N GLY A 193 -0.92 -11.21 -5.44
CA GLY A 193 -1.25 -11.90 -4.18
C GLY A 193 -1.76 -13.33 -4.37
N TRP A 194 -2.30 -13.65 -5.55
CA TRP A 194 -2.81 -14.99 -5.88
C TRP A 194 -2.00 -15.69 -6.98
N GLY A 195 -1.23 -14.95 -7.77
CA GLY A 195 -0.51 -15.50 -8.91
C GLY A 195 -1.42 -15.87 -10.09
N ASP A 196 -2.55 -15.18 -10.23
CA ASP A 196 -3.61 -15.49 -11.19
C ASP A 196 -3.83 -14.35 -12.20
N SER A 197 -4.55 -14.64 -13.28
CA SER A 197 -4.90 -13.70 -14.35
C SER A 197 -6.38 -13.83 -14.74
N LEU A 198 -6.90 -12.90 -15.55
CA LEU A 198 -8.18 -13.09 -16.24
C LEU A 198 -8.14 -14.32 -17.15
N VAL A 199 -9.29 -14.97 -17.28
CA VAL A 199 -9.46 -16.13 -18.16
C VAL A 199 -10.09 -15.74 -19.50
N ASP A 200 -10.88 -14.66 -19.53
CA ASP A 200 -11.50 -14.14 -20.76
C ASP A 200 -11.81 -12.64 -20.66
N TRP A 201 -12.07 -12.01 -21.80
CA TRP A 201 -12.33 -10.59 -21.97
C TRP A 201 -13.37 -10.34 -23.04
N ALA A 202 -14.36 -9.50 -22.76
CA ALA A 202 -15.39 -9.14 -23.71
C ALA A 202 -15.83 -7.67 -23.58
N ASP A 203 -16.50 -7.17 -24.62
CA ASP A 203 -17.23 -5.89 -24.64
C ASP A 203 -16.41 -4.65 -24.24
N GLY A 204 -15.09 -4.70 -24.45
CA GLY A 204 -14.19 -3.60 -24.15
C GLY A 204 -14.43 -2.40 -25.06
N SER A 205 -14.77 -1.26 -24.47
CA SER A 205 -15.01 0.00 -25.17
C SER A 205 -14.49 1.22 -24.42
N PHE A 206 -14.08 2.23 -25.18
CA PHE A 206 -13.67 3.54 -24.70
C PHE A 206 -14.33 4.64 -25.53
N ALA A 207 -15.12 5.48 -24.87
CA ALA A 207 -15.74 6.65 -25.49
C ALA A 207 -15.92 7.77 -24.46
N ASP A 208 -15.61 9.00 -24.84
CA ASP A 208 -15.85 10.21 -24.03
C ASP A 208 -15.35 10.10 -22.57
N GLY A 209 -14.13 9.58 -22.38
CA GLY A 209 -13.53 9.42 -21.06
C GLY A 209 -14.10 8.27 -20.22
N THR A 210 -14.96 7.43 -20.79
CA THR A 210 -15.56 6.26 -20.14
C THR A 210 -14.99 4.97 -20.70
N LEU A 211 -14.48 4.11 -19.82
CA LEU A 211 -14.07 2.74 -20.11
C LEU A 211 -15.17 1.77 -19.66
N SER A 212 -15.60 0.86 -20.53
CA SER A 212 -16.49 -0.25 -20.15
C SER A 212 -15.96 -1.58 -20.66
N TYR A 213 -16.18 -2.66 -19.92
CA TYR A 213 -15.75 -4.00 -20.33
C TYR A 213 -16.38 -5.09 -19.43
N THR A 214 -16.32 -6.31 -19.93
CA THR A 214 -16.59 -7.53 -19.16
C THR A 214 -15.27 -8.30 -18.97
N ALA A 215 -14.81 -8.38 -17.72
CA ALA A 215 -13.63 -9.15 -17.34
C ALA A 215 -14.06 -10.49 -16.72
N VAL A 216 -13.63 -11.61 -17.30
CA VAL A 216 -13.94 -12.94 -16.77
C VAL A 216 -12.76 -13.45 -15.98
N TYR A 217 -13.00 -13.74 -14.71
CA TYR A 217 -12.03 -14.29 -13.78
C TYR A 217 -12.33 -15.75 -13.46
N VAL A 218 -11.41 -16.39 -12.72
CA VAL A 218 -11.46 -17.81 -12.38
C VAL A 218 -12.81 -18.22 -11.78
N SER A 219 -13.17 -19.49 -11.95
CA SER A 219 -14.45 -20.05 -11.48
C SER A 219 -15.71 -19.44 -12.10
N GLY A 220 -15.60 -18.80 -13.27
CA GLY A 220 -16.75 -18.21 -13.98
C GLY A 220 -17.30 -16.96 -13.30
N MET A 221 -16.45 -16.19 -12.63
CA MET A 221 -16.82 -14.87 -12.12
C MET A 221 -16.70 -13.86 -13.26
N GLU A 222 -17.78 -13.16 -13.57
CA GLU A 222 -17.78 -12.10 -14.59
C GLU A 222 -17.92 -10.74 -13.90
N PHE A 223 -17.09 -9.79 -14.28
CA PHE A 223 -17.10 -8.43 -13.78
C PHE A 223 -17.49 -7.50 -14.92
N HIS A 224 -18.67 -6.89 -14.81
CA HIS A 224 -19.14 -5.88 -15.75
C HIS A 224 -18.84 -4.52 -15.14
N ILE A 225 -17.84 -3.86 -15.69
CA ILE A 225 -17.28 -2.63 -15.14
C ILE A 225 -17.52 -1.50 -16.13
N THR A 226 -18.03 -0.40 -15.60
CA THR A 226 -18.04 0.91 -16.25
C THR A 226 -17.33 1.88 -15.32
N MET A 227 -16.39 2.64 -15.86
CA MET A 227 -15.67 3.65 -15.10
C MET A 227 -15.39 4.87 -15.97
N SER A 228 -15.42 6.05 -15.38
CA SER A 228 -15.24 7.32 -16.08
C SER A 228 -14.23 8.21 -15.37
N LYS A 229 -13.49 9.01 -16.13
CA LYS A 229 -12.60 10.05 -15.59
C LYS A 229 -13.34 11.12 -14.79
#